data_AF-A0A9D4W1I5-F1
#
_entry.id   AF-A0A9D4W1I5-F1
#
_cell.length_a   1.000
_cell.length_b   1.000
_cell.length_c   1.000
_cell.angle_alpha   90.00
_cell.angle_beta   90.00
_cell.angle_gamma   90.00
#
_symmetry.space_group_name_H-M   'P 1'
#
loop_
_entity.id
_entity.type
_entity.pdbx_description
1 polymer ?
#
loop_
_entity_poly.entity_id
_entity_poly.type
_entity_poly.pdbx_seq_one_letter_code
_entity_poly.pdbx_strand_id
1 'polypeptide(L)'
;DSLFGNMVRLSISDCKNCSWLPSLGKLSNLKELFISKMQSVKSVDSEFYGSGSPSFQPFPSLKTLRFDHMDEWKEWKLIGGSSPEFPSLTHLSLGYCPKLIENIPFDLTKLEYLSVKVCPELRGMTLHNLPSLIELELTECPLLFETSQLPSCLETLQKMTLKNIPSLTSFPEDGLRKTLHSLHIDYCENLEFLSHESFHNYSSLEHLTISNSCNPMTSFTLCSLPVLQSLSIGGCKHLKSILIEEDVS
;
A
#
# COMPACT_ATOMS: atom_id res chain seq x y z
N ASP A 1 27.01 8.32 -22.29
CA ASP A 1 27.97 8.30 -21.18
C ASP A 1 27.69 7.18 -20.20
N SER A 2 28.63 6.24 -20.15
CA SER A 2 28.59 4.95 -19.44
C SER A 2 29.09 5.02 -17.99
N LEU A 3 29.19 6.21 -17.38
CA LEU A 3 29.85 6.40 -16.08
C LEU A 3 29.13 5.72 -14.91
N PHE A 4 27.84 5.39 -15.06
CA PHE A 4 27.05 4.73 -14.01
C PHE A 4 26.40 3.42 -14.49
N GLY A 5 26.93 2.80 -15.55
CA GLY A 5 26.41 1.55 -16.09
C GLY A 5 26.38 0.39 -15.09
N ASN A 6 27.14 0.46 -14.00
CA ASN A 6 27.14 -0.58 -12.96
C ASN A 6 26.30 -0.22 -11.73
N MET A 7 25.64 0.94 -11.71
CA MET A 7 24.88 1.41 -10.56
C MET A 7 23.57 0.63 -10.45
N VAL A 8 23.53 -0.36 -9.55
CA VAL A 8 22.35 -1.23 -9.32
C VAL A 8 21.52 -0.79 -8.12
N ARG A 9 22.17 -0.23 -7.09
CA ARG A 9 21.52 0.25 -5.88
C ARG A 9 22.02 1.65 -5.58
N LEU A 10 21.10 2.57 -5.29
CA LEU A 10 21.40 3.92 -4.87
C LEU A 10 20.60 4.26 -3.62
N SER A 11 21.27 4.80 -2.61
CA SER A 11 20.63 5.34 -1.42
C SER A 11 21.12 6.76 -1.17
N ILE A 12 20.18 7.69 -1.03
CA ILE A 12 20.42 9.09 -0.68
C ILE A 12 19.69 9.34 0.64
N SER A 13 20.41 9.76 1.66
CA SER A 13 19.84 10.00 2.99
C SER A 13 20.43 11.24 3.65
N ASP A 14 19.61 11.93 4.43
CA ASP A 14 20.02 13.04 5.31
C ASP A 14 20.74 14.19 4.59
N CYS A 15 20.32 14.47 3.35
CA CYS A 15 20.86 15.57 2.54
C CYS A 15 19.99 16.83 2.72
N LYS A 16 20.12 17.50 3.87
CA LYS A 16 19.25 18.62 4.28
C LYS A 16 19.24 19.82 3.31
N ASN A 17 20.39 20.11 2.70
CA ASN A 17 20.54 21.23 1.76
C ASN A 17 20.16 20.88 0.32
N CYS A 18 19.76 19.64 0.06
CA CYS A 18 19.40 19.19 -1.28
C CYS A 18 17.93 19.52 -1.55
N SER A 19 17.68 20.53 -2.39
CA SER A 19 16.33 21.01 -2.72
C SER A 19 15.69 20.32 -3.92
N TRP A 20 16.45 19.53 -4.68
CA TRP A 20 15.95 18.79 -5.84
C TRP A 20 16.59 17.40 -5.92
N LEU A 21 15.91 16.45 -6.55
CA LEU A 21 16.50 15.15 -6.84
C LEU A 21 17.18 15.18 -8.21
N PRO A 22 18.38 14.59 -8.36
CA PRO A 22 19.04 14.52 -9.65
C PRO A 22 18.27 13.60 -10.62
N SER A 23 18.69 13.61 -11.89
CA SER A 23 18.13 12.79 -12.99
C SER A 23 18.43 11.30 -12.87
N LEU A 24 17.93 10.67 -11.81
CA LEU A 24 18.15 9.27 -11.49
C LEU A 24 17.49 8.32 -12.50
N GLY A 25 16.46 8.75 -13.22
CA GLY A 25 15.81 7.93 -14.25
C GLY A 25 16.70 7.57 -15.44
N LYS A 26 17.83 8.27 -15.62
CA LYS A 26 18.88 7.92 -16.62
C LYS A 26 19.70 6.69 -16.25
N LEU A 27 19.63 6.24 -14.99
CA LEU A 27 20.39 5.10 -14.50
C LEU A 27 19.70 3.78 -14.93
N SER A 28 20.01 3.32 -16.14
CA SER A 28 19.32 2.19 -16.78
C SER A 28 19.43 0.85 -16.05
N ASN A 29 20.50 0.63 -15.26
CA ASN A 29 20.73 -0.60 -14.51
C ASN A 29 20.31 -0.51 -13.04
N LEU A 30 19.77 0.63 -12.60
CA LEU A 30 19.32 0.83 -11.23
C LEU A 30 18.11 -0.06 -10.95
N LYS A 31 18.23 -0.95 -9.96
CA LYS A 31 17.19 -1.86 -9.49
C LYS A 31 16.58 -1.40 -8.17
N GLU A 32 17.34 -0.69 -7.35
CA GLU A 32 16.90 -0.27 -6.02
C GLU A 32 17.26 1.19 -5.77
N LEU A 33 16.25 1.98 -5.41
CA LEU A 33 16.39 3.39 -5.09
C LEU A 33 15.74 3.71 -3.74
N PHE A 34 16.55 4.19 -2.80
CA PHE A 34 16.13 4.59 -1.47
C PHE A 34 16.44 6.07 -1.25
N ILE A 35 15.42 6.89 -1.06
CA ILE A 35 15.58 8.32 -0.80
C ILE A 35 14.96 8.62 0.56
N SER A 36 15.72 9.20 1.47
CA SER A 36 15.21 9.48 2.80
C SER A 36 15.75 10.74 3.46
N LYS A 37 14.99 11.30 4.41
CA LYS A 37 15.40 12.48 5.20
C LYS A 37 15.82 13.65 4.30
N MET A 38 15.08 13.88 3.20
CA MET A 38 15.34 14.97 2.25
C MET A 38 14.41 16.15 2.57
N GLN A 39 14.79 16.94 3.57
CA GLN A 39 13.91 17.95 4.18
C GLN A 39 13.56 19.13 3.26
N SER A 40 14.33 19.38 2.20
CA SER A 40 14.12 20.53 1.30
C SER A 40 13.44 20.16 -0.02
N VAL A 41 13.28 18.86 -0.32
CA VAL A 41 12.69 18.40 -1.59
C VAL A 41 11.18 18.59 -1.53
N LYS A 42 10.65 19.41 -2.44
CA LYS A 42 9.22 19.77 -2.51
C LYS A 42 8.45 19.03 -3.59
N SER A 43 9.13 18.62 -4.66
CA SER A 43 8.55 17.92 -5.80
C SER A 43 9.45 16.79 -6.27
N VAL A 44 8.81 15.74 -6.77
CA VAL A 44 9.41 14.76 -7.69
C VAL A 44 8.81 15.05 -9.05
N ASP A 45 9.60 15.57 -9.98
CA ASP A 45 9.13 16.06 -11.28
C ASP A 45 9.95 15.49 -12.44
N SER A 46 9.74 16.02 -13.66
CA SER A 46 10.37 15.54 -14.89
C SER A 46 11.91 15.48 -14.81
N GLU A 47 12.56 16.29 -13.96
CA GLU A 47 14.01 16.27 -13.80
C GLU A 47 14.49 14.97 -13.15
N PHE A 48 13.72 14.41 -12.22
CA PHE A 48 14.03 13.14 -11.53
C PHE A 48 14.13 11.98 -12.51
N TYR A 49 13.22 11.94 -13.48
CA TYR A 49 13.19 10.93 -14.53
C TYR A 49 14.29 11.17 -15.58
N GLY A 50 14.80 12.39 -15.68
CA GLY A 50 15.98 12.73 -16.47
C GLY A 50 15.72 13.20 -17.90
N SER A 51 14.50 13.08 -18.39
CA SER A 51 14.05 13.74 -19.62
C SER A 51 12.54 13.87 -19.57
N GLY A 52 12.02 15.05 -19.93
CA GLY A 52 10.58 15.25 -20.15
C GLY A 52 10.11 14.77 -21.52
N SER A 53 10.97 14.08 -22.30
CA SER A 53 10.60 13.57 -23.61
C SER A 53 9.70 12.33 -23.47
N PRO A 54 8.55 12.28 -24.15
CA PRO A 54 7.63 11.13 -24.10
C PRO A 54 8.23 9.82 -24.63
N SER A 55 9.33 9.87 -25.39
CA SER A 55 10.00 8.69 -25.96
C SER A 55 11.11 8.15 -25.06
N PHE A 56 11.46 8.85 -23.98
CA PHE A 56 12.46 8.39 -23.04
C PHE A 56 11.82 7.45 -22.01
N GLN A 57 12.42 6.28 -21.83
CA GLN A 57 12.01 5.33 -20.80
C GLN A 57 12.85 5.57 -19.53
N PRO A 58 12.33 6.27 -18.50
CA PRO A 58 13.01 6.34 -17.23
C PRO A 58 12.93 5.00 -16.49
N PHE A 59 13.91 4.77 -15.62
CA PHE A 59 13.92 3.65 -14.67
C PHE A 59 13.56 2.26 -15.26
N PRO A 60 14.16 1.84 -16.39
CA PRO A 60 13.75 0.60 -17.07
C PRO A 60 13.93 -0.66 -16.22
N SER A 61 14.88 -0.66 -15.27
CA SER A 61 15.21 -1.81 -14.43
C SER A 61 14.80 -1.67 -12.96
N LEU A 62 14.17 -0.55 -12.57
CA LEU A 62 13.92 -0.25 -11.16
C LEU A 62 12.83 -1.18 -10.61
N LYS A 63 13.17 -1.95 -9.58
CA LYS A 63 12.29 -2.91 -8.91
C LYS A 63 11.78 -2.41 -7.57
N THR A 64 12.64 -1.70 -6.83
CA THR A 64 12.33 -1.19 -5.49
C THR A 64 12.52 0.31 -5.45
N LEU A 65 11.47 1.03 -5.06
CA LEU A 65 11.47 2.47 -4.86
C LEU A 65 10.96 2.78 -3.45
N ARG A 66 11.76 3.50 -2.66
CA ARG A 66 11.38 3.94 -1.32
C ARG A 66 11.64 5.42 -1.13
N PHE A 67 10.62 6.11 -0.64
CA PHE A 67 10.72 7.45 -0.07
C PHE A 67 10.38 7.39 1.41
N ASP A 68 11.22 7.98 2.26
CA ASP A 68 11.02 7.95 3.71
C ASP A 68 11.44 9.26 4.38
N HIS A 69 10.62 9.85 5.25
CA HIS A 69 10.90 11.14 5.88
C HIS A 69 11.17 12.25 4.84
N MET A 70 10.16 12.52 4.02
CA MET A 70 10.18 13.55 2.97
C MET A 70 9.29 14.73 3.39
N ASP A 71 9.73 15.46 4.42
CA ASP A 71 8.91 16.39 5.21
C ASP A 71 8.21 17.50 4.39
N GLU A 72 8.87 18.02 3.36
CA GLU A 72 8.37 19.12 2.52
C GLU A 72 7.80 18.65 1.17
N TRP A 73 7.81 17.35 0.88
CA TRP A 73 7.38 16.82 -0.41
C TRP A 73 5.87 16.89 -0.57
N LYS A 74 5.43 17.60 -1.61
CA LYS A 74 4.01 17.88 -1.89
C LYS A 74 3.50 17.20 -3.15
N GLU A 75 4.31 17.19 -4.20
CA GLU A 75 3.87 16.85 -5.55
C GLU A 75 4.73 15.74 -6.14
N TRP A 76 4.09 14.67 -6.61
CA TRP A 76 4.71 13.67 -7.48
C TRP A 76 4.16 13.82 -8.90
N LYS A 77 4.90 14.50 -9.78
CA LYS A 77 4.48 14.80 -11.14
C LYS A 77 4.96 13.70 -12.09
N LEU A 78 4.01 12.95 -12.64
CA LEU A 78 4.23 11.99 -13.72
C LEU A 78 4.47 12.73 -15.04
N ILE A 79 5.20 12.12 -15.97
CA ILE A 79 5.55 12.73 -17.27
C ILE A 79 4.39 12.61 -18.26
N GLY A 80 3.45 11.67 -18.04
CA GLY A 80 2.21 11.58 -18.81
C GLY A 80 2.42 11.16 -20.27
N GLY A 81 3.32 10.20 -20.51
CA GLY A 81 3.63 9.64 -21.83
C GLY A 81 2.90 8.33 -22.13
N SER A 82 3.14 7.76 -23.31
CA SER A 82 2.57 6.47 -23.75
C SER A 82 3.18 5.25 -23.05
N SER A 83 4.30 5.42 -22.34
CA SER A 83 5.02 4.36 -21.62
C SER A 83 5.04 4.64 -20.11
N PRO A 84 4.89 3.61 -19.26
CA PRO A 84 4.94 3.78 -17.81
C PRO A 84 6.34 4.24 -17.36
N GLU A 85 6.41 5.15 -16.39
CA GLU A 85 7.71 5.64 -15.87
C GLU A 85 8.48 4.57 -15.08
N PHE A 86 7.78 3.54 -14.62
CA PHE A 86 8.32 2.49 -13.74
C PHE A 86 7.94 1.08 -14.24
N PRO A 87 8.41 0.67 -15.44
CA PRO A 87 7.93 -0.55 -16.13
C PRO A 87 8.29 -1.87 -15.44
N SER A 88 9.18 -1.84 -14.45
CA SER A 88 9.71 -3.02 -13.75
C SER A 88 9.49 -2.95 -12.23
N LEU A 89 8.74 -1.96 -11.74
CA LEU A 89 8.60 -1.73 -10.31
C LEU A 89 7.70 -2.79 -9.68
N THR A 90 8.24 -3.49 -8.69
CA THR A 90 7.51 -4.52 -7.92
C THR A 90 7.32 -4.13 -6.47
N HIS A 91 8.14 -3.22 -5.92
CA HIS A 91 8.08 -2.80 -4.52
C HIS A 91 8.08 -1.27 -4.41
N LEU A 92 7.01 -0.72 -3.85
CA LEU A 92 6.88 0.71 -3.56
C LEU A 92 6.63 0.93 -2.07
N SER A 93 7.43 1.80 -1.45
CA SER A 93 7.28 2.17 -0.05
C SER A 93 7.35 3.68 0.15
N LEU A 94 6.31 4.25 0.75
CA LEU A 94 6.22 5.65 1.17
C LEU A 94 6.07 5.68 2.69
N GLY A 95 6.99 6.36 3.38
CA GLY A 95 6.98 6.50 4.83
C GLY A 95 7.17 7.95 5.25
N TYR A 96 6.38 8.44 6.19
CA TYR A 96 6.55 9.78 6.77
C TYR A 96 6.67 10.86 5.68
N CYS A 97 5.65 10.96 4.82
CA CYS A 97 5.54 11.97 3.76
C CYS A 97 4.33 12.88 4.05
N PRO A 98 4.41 13.77 5.05
CA PRO A 98 3.23 14.41 5.64
C PRO A 98 2.50 15.40 4.73
N LYS A 99 3.18 15.95 3.72
CA LYS A 99 2.60 16.97 2.83
C LYS A 99 2.26 16.44 1.44
N LEU A 100 2.44 15.15 1.19
CA LEU A 100 2.20 14.54 -0.11
C LEU A 100 0.68 14.42 -0.34
N ILE A 101 0.15 15.11 -1.34
CA ILE A 101 -1.31 15.23 -1.54
C ILE A 101 -1.82 14.25 -2.60
N GLU A 102 -1.19 14.22 -3.79
CA GLU A 102 -1.70 13.46 -4.94
C GLU A 102 -0.58 12.79 -5.77
N ASN A 103 -1.00 11.75 -6.53
CA ASN A 103 -0.30 11.07 -7.64
C ASN A 103 0.77 10.03 -7.29
N ILE A 104 0.35 8.91 -6.70
CA ILE A 104 1.11 7.67 -6.89
C ILE A 104 0.90 7.24 -8.36
N PRO A 105 1.94 6.75 -9.07
CA PRO A 105 1.83 6.32 -10.46
C PRO A 105 0.65 5.37 -10.70
N PHE A 106 -0.17 5.66 -11.71
CA PHE A 106 -1.44 4.96 -11.98
C PHE A 106 -1.29 3.61 -12.74
N ASP A 107 -0.11 3.31 -13.28
CA ASP A 107 0.15 2.10 -14.08
C ASP A 107 1.28 1.25 -13.47
N LEU A 108 1.04 0.76 -12.25
CA LEU A 108 1.95 -0.14 -11.54
C LEU A 108 1.47 -1.59 -11.64
N THR A 109 1.27 -2.08 -12.87
CA THR A 109 0.69 -3.41 -13.15
C THR A 109 1.51 -4.59 -12.60
N LYS A 110 2.81 -4.39 -12.38
CA LYS A 110 3.73 -5.39 -11.81
C LYS A 110 3.99 -5.22 -10.31
N LEU A 111 3.30 -4.27 -9.65
CA LEU A 111 3.53 -4.03 -8.23
C LEU A 111 3.07 -5.22 -7.42
N GLU A 112 3.99 -5.80 -6.65
CA GLU A 112 3.78 -6.95 -5.78
C GLU A 112 3.65 -6.51 -4.32
N TYR A 113 4.35 -5.44 -3.93
CA TYR A 113 4.36 -4.91 -2.57
C TYR A 113 4.13 -3.39 -2.56
N LEU A 114 3.16 -2.95 -1.76
CA LEU A 114 2.86 -1.56 -1.51
C LEU A 114 2.79 -1.27 -0.01
N SER A 115 3.64 -0.36 0.46
CA SER A 115 3.58 0.15 1.84
C SER A 115 3.41 1.67 1.83
N VAL A 116 2.38 2.17 2.52
CA VAL A 116 2.17 3.61 2.75
C VAL A 116 1.96 3.85 4.23
N LYS A 117 2.88 4.61 4.84
CA LYS A 117 2.92 4.84 6.29
C LYS A 117 3.05 6.32 6.59
N VAL A 118 2.16 6.85 7.43
CA VAL A 118 2.20 8.23 7.95
C VAL A 118 2.22 9.24 6.80
N CYS A 119 1.19 9.16 5.96
CA CYS A 119 0.94 10.05 4.82
C CYS A 119 -0.46 10.68 4.95
N PRO A 120 -0.66 11.62 5.91
CA PRO A 120 -1.96 12.17 6.27
C PRO A 120 -2.72 12.85 5.14
N GLU A 121 -2.00 13.56 4.25
CA GLU A 121 -2.59 14.34 3.17
C GLU A 121 -2.80 13.54 1.87
N LEU A 122 -2.31 12.30 1.81
CA LEU A 122 -2.34 11.50 0.59
C LEU A 122 -3.77 11.07 0.26
N ARG A 123 -4.25 11.47 -0.92
CA ARG A 123 -5.59 11.22 -1.45
C ARG A 123 -5.56 10.39 -2.72
N GLY A 124 -6.72 9.87 -3.10
CA GLY A 124 -6.98 9.42 -4.47
C GLY A 124 -6.08 8.29 -4.97
N MET A 125 -5.53 7.45 -4.08
CA MET A 125 -4.77 6.28 -4.51
C MET A 125 -5.73 5.24 -5.09
N THR A 126 -5.90 5.23 -6.40
CA THR A 126 -6.74 4.25 -7.09
C THR A 126 -6.05 2.89 -7.11
N LEU A 127 -6.24 2.06 -6.08
CA LEU A 127 -5.77 0.65 -6.10
C LEU A 127 -6.50 -0.20 -7.15
N HIS A 128 -7.43 0.38 -7.92
CA HIS A 128 -8.23 -0.27 -8.96
C HIS A 128 -7.42 -0.96 -10.06
N ASN A 129 -6.11 -0.68 -10.18
CA ASN A 129 -5.27 -1.24 -11.24
C ASN A 129 -3.94 -1.81 -10.73
N LEU A 130 -3.97 -2.56 -9.63
CA LEU A 130 -2.80 -3.29 -9.10
C LEU A 130 -3.03 -4.83 -9.17
N PRO A 131 -3.12 -5.41 -10.38
CA PRO A 131 -3.50 -6.81 -10.57
C PRO A 131 -2.48 -7.82 -10.00
N SER A 132 -1.25 -7.39 -9.75
CA SER A 132 -0.16 -8.26 -9.26
C SER A 132 0.14 -8.06 -7.77
N LEU A 133 -0.67 -7.25 -7.05
CA LEU A 133 -0.37 -6.89 -5.66
C LEU A 133 -0.54 -8.09 -4.73
N ILE A 134 0.54 -8.52 -4.10
CA ILE A 134 0.60 -9.65 -3.17
C ILE A 134 0.48 -9.15 -1.73
N GLU A 135 1.08 -8.01 -1.42
CA GLU A 135 1.16 -7.50 -0.05
C GLU A 135 0.90 -5.98 0.02
N LEU A 136 0.00 -5.61 0.93
CA LEU A 136 -0.43 -4.24 1.18
C LEU A 136 -0.27 -3.88 2.66
N GLU A 137 0.49 -2.83 2.94
CA GLU A 137 0.63 -2.26 4.28
C GLU A 137 0.21 -0.79 4.30
N LEU A 138 -0.80 -0.46 5.10
CA LEU A 138 -1.29 0.90 5.28
C LEU A 138 -1.23 1.27 6.76
N THR A 139 -0.65 2.43 7.08
CA THR A 139 -0.56 2.93 8.46
C THR A 139 -0.77 4.43 8.50
N GLU A 140 -1.73 4.92 9.29
CA GLU A 140 -1.93 6.36 9.53
C GLU A 140 -2.12 7.18 8.23
N CYS A 141 -3.03 6.71 7.37
CA CYS A 141 -3.38 7.35 6.09
C CYS A 141 -4.90 7.61 6.05
N PRO A 142 -5.40 8.67 6.72
CA PRO A 142 -6.81 8.93 6.94
C PRO A 142 -7.58 9.45 5.73
N LEU A 143 -6.90 9.95 4.69
CA LEU A 143 -7.54 10.48 3.47
C LEU A 143 -7.40 9.55 2.26
N LEU A 144 -6.84 8.36 2.46
CA LEU A 144 -6.45 7.48 1.37
C LEU A 144 -7.65 6.85 0.63
N PHE A 145 -8.75 6.62 1.34
CA PHE A 145 -9.95 5.96 0.82
C PHE A 145 -11.10 6.97 0.70
N GLU A 146 -11.33 7.50 -0.50
CA GLU A 146 -12.43 8.44 -0.76
C GLU A 146 -13.82 7.79 -0.64
N THR A 147 -13.95 6.53 -1.08
CA THR A 147 -15.22 5.77 -1.02
C THR A 147 -15.44 5.05 0.31
N SER A 148 -14.53 5.23 1.29
CA SER A 148 -14.50 4.48 2.56
C SER A 148 -14.38 2.95 2.42
N GLN A 149 -14.14 2.46 1.21
CA GLN A 149 -14.06 1.04 0.86
C GLN A 149 -12.74 0.71 0.18
N LEU A 150 -12.25 -0.51 0.43
CA LEU A 150 -11.13 -1.08 -0.31
C LEU A 150 -11.56 -1.41 -1.75
N PRO A 151 -10.71 -1.16 -2.76
CA PRO A 151 -11.03 -1.48 -4.15
C PRO A 151 -11.27 -2.98 -4.39
N SER A 152 -12.22 -3.29 -5.29
CA SER A 152 -12.68 -4.65 -5.58
C SER A 152 -11.66 -5.52 -6.35
N CYS A 153 -10.67 -4.91 -7.03
CA CYS A 153 -9.76 -5.58 -7.96
C CYS A 153 -8.44 -6.05 -7.33
N LEU A 154 -8.47 -6.61 -6.13
CA LEU A 154 -7.28 -7.11 -5.40
C LEU A 154 -7.19 -8.65 -5.43
N GLU A 155 -7.27 -9.23 -6.63
CA GLU A 155 -7.42 -10.67 -6.84
C GLU A 155 -6.16 -11.49 -6.49
N THR A 156 -4.98 -10.87 -6.38
CA THR A 156 -3.73 -11.57 -6.06
C THR A 156 -3.26 -11.33 -4.63
N LEU A 157 -3.97 -10.50 -3.86
CA LEU A 157 -3.53 -10.05 -2.55
C LEU A 157 -3.57 -11.18 -1.53
N GLN A 158 -2.42 -11.48 -0.94
CA GLN A 158 -2.23 -12.55 0.03
C GLN A 158 -2.04 -12.01 1.45
N LYS A 159 -1.47 -10.81 1.60
CA LYS A 159 -1.18 -10.22 2.90
C LYS A 159 -1.67 -8.78 2.97
N MET A 160 -2.39 -8.46 4.04
CA MET A 160 -2.87 -7.12 4.28
C MET A 160 -2.62 -6.71 5.73
N THR A 161 -2.01 -5.56 5.91
CA THR A 161 -1.83 -4.90 7.21
C THR A 161 -2.48 -3.53 7.17
N LEU A 162 -3.43 -3.28 8.04
CA LEU A 162 -4.14 -2.02 8.20
C LEU A 162 -3.94 -1.52 9.62
N LYS A 163 -3.35 -0.32 9.78
CA LYS A 163 -3.13 0.29 11.08
C LYS A 163 -3.62 1.74 11.13
N ASN A 164 -4.54 2.04 12.03
CA ASN A 164 -5.08 3.38 12.25
C ASN A 164 -5.56 4.04 10.93
N ILE A 165 -6.49 3.37 10.25
CA ILE A 165 -7.12 3.85 9.00
C ILE A 165 -8.58 4.22 9.30
N PRO A 166 -8.85 5.45 9.78
CA PRO A 166 -10.19 5.82 10.26
C PRO A 166 -11.23 5.95 9.14
N SER A 167 -10.79 6.18 7.89
CA SER A 167 -11.66 6.32 6.72
C SER A 167 -12.18 4.98 6.19
N LEU A 168 -11.59 3.85 6.58
CA LEU A 168 -11.99 2.55 6.06
C LEU A 168 -13.11 1.97 6.91
N THR A 169 -14.28 1.76 6.32
CA THR A 169 -15.47 1.25 7.01
C THR A 169 -15.83 -0.17 6.59
N SER A 170 -15.44 -0.64 5.41
CA SER A 170 -15.73 -2.01 4.97
C SER A 170 -14.75 -2.53 3.91
N PHE A 171 -14.72 -3.86 3.76
CA PHE A 171 -14.00 -4.57 2.71
C PHE A 171 -14.88 -4.74 1.45
N PRO A 172 -14.28 -4.93 0.25
CA PRO A 172 -15.04 -5.26 -0.95
C PRO A 172 -15.73 -6.62 -0.80
N GLU A 173 -16.87 -6.78 -1.48
CA GLU A 173 -17.70 -7.98 -1.38
C GLU A 173 -17.00 -9.24 -1.91
N ASP A 174 -16.33 -9.20 -3.08
CA ASP A 174 -15.92 -10.44 -3.77
C ASP A 174 -14.42 -10.60 -4.07
N GLY A 175 -13.57 -9.60 -3.79
CA GLY A 175 -12.17 -9.61 -4.23
C GLY A 175 -11.18 -10.33 -3.31
N LEU A 176 -11.33 -10.19 -1.99
CA LEU A 176 -10.29 -10.58 -1.02
C LEU A 176 -10.46 -12.00 -0.45
N ARG A 177 -11.69 -12.52 -0.48
CA ARG A 177 -12.07 -13.73 0.26
C ARG A 177 -11.35 -14.99 -0.23
N LYS A 178 -10.90 -15.03 -1.49
CA LYS A 178 -10.29 -16.23 -2.08
C LYS A 178 -8.77 -16.26 -2.02
N THR A 179 -8.12 -15.14 -1.73
CA THR A 179 -6.67 -14.99 -1.93
C THR A 179 -5.93 -14.51 -0.71
N LEU A 180 -6.62 -13.85 0.22
CA LEU A 180 -6.00 -13.31 1.42
C LEU A 180 -5.68 -14.43 2.42
N HIS A 181 -4.38 -14.61 2.71
CA HIS A 181 -3.86 -15.60 3.66
C HIS A 181 -3.57 -15.00 5.03
N SER A 182 -3.18 -13.72 5.08
CA SER A 182 -2.87 -13.03 6.33
C SER A 182 -3.51 -11.65 6.37
N LEU A 183 -4.22 -11.38 7.46
CA LEU A 183 -4.86 -10.09 7.72
C LEU A 183 -4.52 -9.60 9.13
N HIS A 184 -3.91 -8.42 9.20
CA HIS A 184 -3.64 -7.71 10.44
C HIS A 184 -4.37 -6.37 10.46
N ILE A 185 -5.20 -6.15 11.46
CA ILE A 185 -6.00 -4.94 11.66
C ILE A 185 -5.71 -4.39 13.05
N ASP A 186 -5.23 -3.16 13.13
CA ASP A 186 -4.90 -2.48 14.39
C ASP A 186 -5.41 -1.03 14.41
N TYR A 187 -6.09 -0.61 15.47
CA TYR A 187 -6.70 0.74 15.59
C TYR A 187 -7.63 1.18 14.45
N CYS A 188 -8.29 0.25 13.74
CA CYS A 188 -9.32 0.55 12.72
C CYS A 188 -10.71 0.44 13.34
N GLU A 189 -11.09 1.43 14.14
CA GLU A 189 -12.29 1.37 14.98
C GLU A 189 -13.61 1.31 14.19
N ASN A 190 -13.70 2.01 13.06
CA ASN A 190 -14.93 2.10 12.24
C ASN A 190 -15.14 0.92 11.28
N LEU A 191 -14.16 0.01 11.20
CA LEU A 191 -14.16 -1.06 10.20
C LEU A 191 -15.16 -2.15 10.56
N GLU A 192 -16.15 -2.36 9.71
CA GLU A 192 -17.06 -3.51 9.82
C GLU A 192 -16.37 -4.75 9.23
N PHE A 193 -15.97 -5.67 10.11
CA PHE A 193 -15.37 -6.95 9.73
C PHE A 193 -16.42 -8.06 9.83
N LEU A 194 -16.71 -8.71 8.69
CA LEU A 194 -17.73 -9.76 8.51
C LEU A 194 -19.16 -9.25 8.78
N SER A 195 -19.98 -9.10 7.74
CA SER A 195 -21.41 -8.80 7.91
C SER A 195 -22.18 -10.05 8.32
N HIS A 196 -23.29 -9.87 9.05
CA HIS A 196 -24.15 -10.95 9.59
C HIS A 196 -24.71 -11.95 8.55
N GLU A 197 -24.65 -11.64 7.25
CA GLU A 197 -25.17 -12.48 6.16
C GLU A 197 -24.07 -13.13 5.29
N SER A 198 -22.82 -13.09 5.75
CA SER A 198 -21.66 -13.58 5.01
C SER A 198 -21.50 -15.11 5.04
N PHE A 199 -22.46 -15.86 4.51
CA PHE A 199 -22.52 -17.32 4.68
C PHE A 199 -21.45 -18.15 3.94
N HIS A 200 -20.51 -17.55 3.20
CA HIS A 200 -19.31 -18.23 2.68
C HIS A 200 -18.13 -17.25 2.59
N ASN A 201 -17.30 -17.15 3.64
CA ASN A 201 -16.24 -16.13 3.70
C ASN A 201 -14.83 -16.72 3.94
N TYR A 202 -13.85 -15.91 3.54
CA TYR A 202 -12.40 -16.16 3.50
C TYR A 202 -11.93 -17.63 3.46
N SER A 203 -11.91 -18.23 2.27
CA SER A 203 -11.50 -19.62 2.06
C SER A 203 -9.98 -19.87 2.17
N SER A 204 -9.19 -18.80 2.23
CA SER A 204 -7.73 -18.88 2.18
C SER A 204 -7.06 -18.21 3.39
N LEU A 205 -7.84 -17.63 4.31
CA LEU A 205 -7.29 -16.85 5.43
C LEU A 205 -6.80 -17.76 6.55
N GLU A 206 -5.48 -17.87 6.67
CA GLU A 206 -4.79 -18.71 7.65
C GLU A 206 -4.44 -17.95 8.94
N HIS A 207 -4.19 -16.64 8.84
CA HIS A 207 -3.75 -15.82 9.96
C HIS A 207 -4.56 -14.52 10.07
N LEU A 208 -5.27 -14.36 11.18
CA LEU A 208 -6.06 -13.16 11.47
C LEU A 208 -5.66 -12.55 12.81
N THR A 209 -5.31 -11.27 12.79
CA THR A 209 -5.10 -10.46 13.99
C THR A 209 -5.97 -9.22 13.95
N ILE A 210 -6.78 -9.01 14.98
CA ILE A 210 -7.62 -7.82 15.17
C ILE A 210 -7.28 -7.23 16.53
N SER A 211 -6.82 -5.98 16.57
CA SER A 211 -6.44 -5.29 17.80
C SER A 211 -7.04 -3.88 17.85
N ASN A 212 -7.72 -3.52 18.94
CA ASN A 212 -8.33 -2.20 19.13
C ASN A 212 -9.16 -1.72 17.92
N SER A 213 -9.85 -2.64 17.25
CA SER A 213 -10.48 -2.43 15.95
C SER A 213 -11.87 -3.03 15.90
N CYS A 214 -12.58 -2.77 14.80
CA CYS A 214 -13.86 -3.39 14.49
C CYS A 214 -14.90 -3.22 15.59
N ASN A 215 -15.10 -1.99 16.06
CA ASN A 215 -16.10 -1.68 17.10
C ASN A 215 -17.54 -2.05 16.71
N PRO A 216 -17.96 -2.06 15.42
CA PRO A 216 -19.28 -2.56 15.05
C PRO A 216 -19.48 -4.06 15.32
N MET A 217 -18.40 -4.83 15.45
CA MET A 217 -18.44 -6.29 15.61
C MET A 217 -18.89 -6.68 17.02
N THR A 218 -20.11 -7.22 17.14
CA THR A 218 -20.67 -7.70 18.42
C THR A 218 -20.48 -9.20 18.66
N SER A 219 -20.32 -9.98 17.59
CA SER A 219 -20.04 -11.41 17.62
C SER A 219 -19.03 -11.77 16.54
N PHE A 220 -18.24 -12.82 16.75
CA PHE A 220 -17.29 -13.34 15.78
C PHE A 220 -17.50 -14.85 15.58
N THR A 221 -17.64 -15.32 14.34
CA THR A 221 -17.90 -16.73 14.03
C THR A 221 -16.70 -17.39 13.37
N LEU A 222 -16.19 -18.49 13.93
CA LEU A 222 -15.06 -19.22 13.35
C LEU A 222 -15.42 -19.98 12.07
N CYS A 223 -16.68 -20.41 11.94
CA CYS A 223 -17.15 -21.20 10.78
C CYS A 223 -17.11 -20.41 9.46
N SER A 224 -17.04 -19.08 9.52
CA SER A 224 -16.81 -18.25 8.34
C SER A 224 -15.34 -18.20 7.89
N LEU A 225 -14.43 -18.92 8.55
CA LEU A 225 -12.98 -18.92 8.27
C LEU A 225 -12.42 -20.37 8.35
N PRO A 226 -12.77 -21.27 7.41
CA PRO A 226 -12.59 -22.72 7.54
C PRO A 226 -11.12 -23.19 7.57
N VAL A 227 -10.18 -22.38 7.07
CA VAL A 227 -8.75 -22.71 7.00
C VAL A 227 -7.90 -21.95 8.02
N LEU A 228 -8.53 -21.25 8.96
CA LEU A 228 -7.84 -20.39 9.92
C LEU A 228 -6.95 -21.20 10.86
N GLN A 229 -5.66 -20.89 10.88
CA GLN A 229 -4.65 -21.55 11.71
C GLN A 229 -4.31 -20.73 12.96
N SER A 230 -4.39 -19.41 12.87
CA SER A 230 -4.04 -18.49 13.96
C SER A 230 -5.02 -17.33 14.04
N LEU A 231 -5.59 -17.13 15.23
CA LEU A 231 -6.50 -16.02 15.54
C LEU A 231 -6.02 -15.28 16.78
N SER A 232 -5.88 -13.96 16.67
CA SER A 232 -5.64 -13.07 17.81
C SER A 232 -6.65 -11.92 17.77
N ILE A 233 -7.47 -11.81 18.81
CA ILE A 233 -8.41 -10.70 18.99
C ILE A 233 -8.11 -10.01 20.32
N GLY A 234 -7.84 -8.70 20.30
CA GLY A 234 -7.55 -7.92 21.50
C GLY A 234 -8.17 -6.52 21.45
N GLY A 235 -8.66 -6.02 22.58
CA GLY A 235 -9.13 -4.63 22.68
C GLY A 235 -10.40 -4.27 21.87
N CYS A 236 -11.16 -5.26 21.34
CA CYS A 236 -12.44 -5.02 20.66
C CYS A 236 -13.56 -4.76 21.67
N LYS A 237 -13.99 -3.49 21.82
CA LYS A 237 -14.82 -3.02 22.95
C LYS A 237 -16.25 -3.57 22.98
N HIS A 238 -16.81 -3.92 21.82
CA HIS A 238 -18.21 -4.35 21.69
C HIS A 238 -18.38 -5.85 21.42
N LEU A 239 -17.28 -6.59 21.31
CA LEU A 239 -17.34 -8.04 21.09
C LEU A 239 -17.88 -8.74 22.35
N LYS A 240 -19.03 -9.39 22.23
CA LYS A 240 -19.73 -10.08 23.31
C LYS A 240 -19.58 -11.60 23.25
N SER A 241 -19.41 -12.15 22.05
CA SER A 241 -19.33 -13.59 21.85
C SER A 241 -18.37 -13.97 20.72
N ILE A 242 -17.74 -15.14 20.90
CA ILE A 242 -17.01 -15.84 19.85
C ILE A 242 -17.73 -17.18 19.69
N LEU A 243 -18.28 -17.42 18.50
CA LEU A 243 -19.10 -18.58 18.19
C LEU A 243 -18.27 -19.61 17.43
N ILE A 244 -18.40 -20.85 17.88
CA ILE A 244 -17.95 -22.05 17.18
C ILE A 244 -19.26 -22.79 16.89
N GLU A 245 -19.80 -22.68 15.67
CA GLU A 245 -20.90 -23.57 15.29
C GLU A 245 -20.28 -24.94 15.08
N GLU A 246 -20.47 -25.82 16.06
CA GLU A 246 -20.29 -27.26 15.86
C GLU A 246 -21.38 -27.72 14.91
N ASP A 247 -21.00 -28.38 13.81
CA ASP A 247 -21.95 -29.15 13.00
C ASP A 247 -22.73 -30.06 13.96
N VAL A 248 -24.01 -29.78 14.14
CA VAL A 248 -24.92 -30.72 14.79
C VAL A 248 -25.07 -31.89 13.84
N SER A 249 -24.33 -32.95 14.17
CA SER A 249 -24.30 -34.30 13.58
C SER A 249 -25.56 -34.76 12.86
#